data_AF-A0A7W0S125-F1
#
_entry.id   AF-A0A7W0S125-F1
#
_cell.length_a   1.000
_cell.length_b   1.000
_cell.length_c   1.000
_cell.angle_alpha   90.00
_cell.angle_beta   90.00
_cell.angle_gamma   90.00
#
_symmetry.space_group_name_H-M   'P 1'
#
loop_
_entity.id
_entity.type
_entity.pdbx_description
1 polymer ?
#
loop_
_entity_poly.entity_id
_entity_poly.type
_entity_poly.pdbx_seq_one_letter_code
_entity_poly.pdbx_strand_id
1 'polypeptide(L)'
;MSEDVALQRNEALLTVCVGPLMAPVLTRVVGMLAARARCPIDRLDDALLIADAVAANATASAIDGRIAVRVTAELGSLELHVGPLRPRGASDLVAAAELPGVGNVLERVADEVTPEIADDGEDEHLRIRLGFPG
;
A
#
# COMPACT_ATOMS: atom_id res chain seq x y z
N MET A 1 -21.69 28.88 -8.13
CA MET A 1 -21.06 27.83 -7.30
C MET A 1 -21.22 26.55 -8.08
N SER A 2 -20.25 26.22 -8.92
CA SER A 2 -20.36 25.09 -9.84
C SER A 2 -19.81 23.83 -9.16
N GLU A 3 -20.64 22.78 -9.15
CA GLU A 3 -20.36 21.42 -8.69
C GLU A 3 -19.38 20.71 -9.62
N ASP A 4 -18.13 21.17 -9.65
CA ASP A 4 -17.05 20.55 -10.45
C ASP A 4 -15.70 20.59 -9.72
N VAL A 5 -15.71 20.26 -8.42
CA VAL A 5 -14.52 19.65 -7.81
C VAL A 5 -14.57 18.19 -8.24
N ALA A 6 -14.18 17.91 -9.48
CA ALA A 6 -13.89 16.56 -9.91
C ALA A 6 -13.01 15.93 -8.82
N LEU A 7 -13.46 14.82 -8.22
CA LEU A 7 -12.71 14.02 -7.26
C LEU A 7 -11.33 13.78 -7.87
N GLN A 8 -10.32 14.54 -7.42
CA GLN A 8 -9.01 14.52 -8.07
C GLN A 8 -8.27 13.28 -7.61
N ARG A 9 -8.62 12.15 -8.24
CA ARG A 9 -7.98 10.86 -8.07
C ARG A 9 -6.59 10.92 -8.70
N ASN A 10 -5.57 10.79 -7.87
CA ASN A 10 -4.20 10.67 -8.32
C ASN A 10 -3.77 9.22 -8.18
N GLU A 11 -3.03 8.72 -9.16
CA GLU A 11 -2.59 7.32 -9.16
C GLU A 11 -1.14 7.21 -9.62
N ALA A 12 -0.42 6.27 -9.03
CA ALA A 12 0.85 5.80 -9.54
C ALA A 12 0.88 4.27 -9.54
N LEU A 13 1.30 3.68 -10.65
CA LEU A 13 1.64 2.27 -10.74
C LEU A 13 3.16 2.16 -10.87
N LEU A 14 3.78 1.43 -9.94
CA LEU A 14 5.21 1.15 -9.97
C LEU A 14 5.44 -0.35 -9.93
N THR A 15 6.36 -0.84 -10.76
CA THR A 15 6.90 -2.20 -10.64
C THR A 15 8.35 -2.09 -10.19
N VAL A 16 8.68 -2.70 -9.06
CA VAL A 16 10.00 -2.57 -8.45
C VAL A 16 10.56 -3.96 -8.18
N CYS A 17 11.86 -4.14 -8.45
CA CYS A 17 12.56 -5.34 -8.01
C CYS A 17 12.68 -5.31 -6.50
N VAL A 18 12.35 -6.42 -5.84
CA VAL A 18 12.54 -6.55 -4.41
C VAL A 18 14.03 -6.41 -4.09
N GLY A 19 14.35 -5.49 -3.18
CA GLY A 19 15.72 -5.15 -2.86
C GLY A 19 15.87 -3.75 -2.27
N PRO A 20 17.11 -3.24 -2.16
CA PRO A 20 17.42 -2.03 -1.40
C PRO A 20 16.69 -0.75 -1.86
N LEU A 21 16.21 -0.73 -3.11
CA LEU A 21 15.51 0.43 -3.66
C LEU A 21 14.00 0.39 -3.41
N MET A 22 13.43 -0.73 -2.97
CA MET A 22 11.98 -0.85 -2.83
C MET A 22 11.41 0.13 -1.79
N ALA A 23 11.95 0.13 -0.57
CA ALA A 23 11.52 1.04 0.48
C ALA A 23 11.67 2.53 0.11
N PRO A 24 12.85 3.03 -0.33
CA PRO A 24 13.01 4.46 -0.63
C PRO A 24 12.19 4.92 -1.86
N VAL A 25 11.93 4.03 -2.83
CA VAL A 25 11.06 4.37 -3.96
C VAL A 25 9.59 4.40 -3.53
N LEU A 26 9.14 3.38 -2.81
CA LEU A 26 7.74 3.26 -2.41
C LEU A 26 7.33 4.38 -1.44
N THR A 27 8.15 4.67 -0.43
CA THR A 27 7.89 5.77 0.52
C THR A 27 7.85 7.13 -0.17
N ARG A 28 8.68 7.37 -1.20
CA ARG A 28 8.65 8.62 -1.95
C ARG A 28 7.40 8.77 -2.82
N VAL A 29 6.94 7.69 -3.44
CA VAL A 29 5.69 7.71 -4.22
C VAL A 29 4.48 7.87 -3.30
N VAL A 30 4.43 7.12 -2.20
CA VAL A 30 3.38 7.22 -1.19
C VAL A 30 3.31 8.63 -0.61
N GLY A 31 4.44 9.20 -0.17
CA GLY A 31 4.46 10.56 0.38
C GLY A 31 4.02 11.62 -0.63
N MET A 32 4.40 11.48 -1.91
CA MET A 32 3.96 12.38 -2.98
C MET A 32 2.43 12.33 -3.16
N LEU A 33 1.84 11.14 -3.18
CA LEU A 33 0.40 10.97 -3.39
C LEU A 33 -0.42 11.34 -2.14
N ALA A 34 0.07 11.00 -0.95
CA ALA A 34 -0.52 11.43 0.31
C ALA A 34 -0.59 12.97 0.40
N ALA A 35 0.46 13.68 -0.03
CA ALA A 35 0.44 15.14 -0.09
C ALA A 35 -0.65 15.68 -1.04
N ARG A 36 -0.89 15.02 -2.18
CA ARG A 36 -1.97 15.40 -3.11
C ARG A 36 -3.37 15.12 -2.55
N ALA A 37 -3.50 14.11 -1.70
CA ALA A 37 -4.74 13.80 -0.99
C ALA A 37 -5.02 14.72 0.23
N ARG A 38 -4.11 15.66 0.54
CA ARG A 38 -4.14 16.46 1.78
C ARG A 38 -4.09 15.59 3.05
N CYS A 39 -3.35 14.50 2.99
CA CYS A 39 -3.17 13.59 4.11
C CYS A 39 -2.60 14.35 5.34
N PRO A 40 -3.24 14.27 6.51
CA PRO A 40 -2.68 14.78 7.77
C PRO A 40 -1.32 14.16 8.09
N ILE A 41 -0.49 14.87 8.87
CA ILE A 41 0.90 14.45 9.15
C ILE A 41 0.95 13.09 9.89
N ASP A 42 0.08 12.89 10.86
CA ASP A 42 -0.04 11.62 11.59
C ASP A 42 -0.38 10.45 10.65
N ARG A 43 -1.27 10.69 9.69
CA ARG A 43 -1.68 9.68 8.69
C ARG A 43 -0.65 9.52 7.57
N LEU A 44 0.18 10.54 7.31
CA LEU A 44 1.33 10.41 6.44
C LEU A 44 2.36 9.45 7.05
N ASP A 45 2.65 9.57 8.35
CA ASP A 45 3.56 8.65 9.03
C ASP A 45 3.04 7.20 8.97
N ASP A 46 1.74 6.98 9.19
CA ASP A 46 1.09 5.68 8.99
C ASP A 46 1.26 5.14 7.56
N ALA A 47 1.05 6.00 6.55
CA ALA A 47 1.22 5.62 5.15
C ALA A 47 2.67 5.24 4.81
N LEU A 48 3.65 5.96 5.35
CA LEU A 48 5.06 5.64 5.18
C LEU A 48 5.44 4.34 5.89
N LEU A 49 4.86 4.09 7.07
CA LEU A 49 5.05 2.84 7.79
C LEU A 49 4.48 1.63 7.03
N ILE A 50 3.31 1.79 6.39
CA ILE A 50 2.75 0.77 5.49
C ILE A 50 3.73 0.48 4.34
N ALA A 51 4.25 1.53 3.68
CA ALA A 51 5.22 1.38 2.60
C ALA A 51 6.48 0.62 3.04
N ASP A 52 7.03 0.96 4.20
CA ASP A 52 8.20 0.28 4.75
C ASP A 52 7.89 -1.18 5.12
N ALA A 53 6.75 -1.46 5.75
CA ALA A 53 6.34 -2.81 6.11
C ALA A 53 6.14 -3.70 4.87
N VAL A 54 5.52 -3.16 3.80
CA VAL A 54 5.40 -3.86 2.52
C VAL A 54 6.78 -4.13 1.93
N ALA A 55 7.66 -3.12 1.89
CA ALA A 55 9.00 -3.27 1.31
C ALA A 55 9.90 -4.25 2.08
N ALA A 56 9.81 -4.28 3.40
CA ALA A 56 10.57 -5.20 4.24
C ALA A 56 10.16 -6.66 4.05
N ASN A 57 8.87 -6.91 3.76
CA ASN A 57 8.29 -8.25 3.80
C ASN A 57 7.93 -8.82 2.42
N ALA A 58 8.01 -8.03 1.35
CA ALA A 58 7.61 -8.43 0.00
C ALA A 58 8.43 -9.59 -0.60
N THR A 59 9.66 -9.83 -0.14
CA THR A 59 10.57 -10.83 -0.74
C THR A 59 9.98 -12.22 -0.82
N ALA A 60 9.29 -12.67 0.24
CA ALA A 60 8.75 -14.01 0.30
C ALA A 60 7.46 -14.19 -0.53
N SER A 61 6.82 -13.10 -0.93
CA SER A 61 5.51 -13.11 -1.63
C SER A 61 5.60 -12.67 -3.09
N ALA A 62 6.71 -12.07 -3.51
CA ALA A 62 6.95 -11.58 -4.86
C ALA A 62 7.12 -12.71 -5.89
N ILE A 63 6.57 -12.50 -7.08
CA ILE A 63 6.78 -13.36 -8.26
C ILE A 63 7.96 -12.80 -9.06
N ASP A 64 8.90 -13.66 -9.45
CA ASP A 64 10.12 -13.29 -10.19
C ASP A 64 10.94 -12.15 -9.55
N GLY A 65 10.89 -12.05 -8.21
CA GLY A 65 11.59 -11.01 -7.45
C GLY A 65 11.10 -9.59 -7.74
N ARG A 66 9.88 -9.43 -8.26
CA ARG A 66 9.26 -8.14 -8.58
C ARG A 66 7.89 -8.04 -7.93
N ILE A 67 7.48 -6.81 -7.67
CA ILE A 67 6.16 -6.51 -7.15
C ILE A 67 5.65 -5.24 -7.83
N ALA A 68 4.39 -5.24 -8.25
CA ALA A 68 3.72 -4.01 -8.63
C ALA A 68 2.98 -3.44 -7.41
N VAL A 69 3.03 -2.13 -7.28
CA VAL A 69 2.25 -1.41 -6.27
C VAL A 69 1.49 -0.31 -7.00
N ARG A 70 0.17 -0.41 -6.98
CA ARG A 70 -0.71 0.69 -7.38
C ARG A 70 -1.03 1.50 -6.13
N VAL A 71 -0.71 2.78 -6.16
CA VAL A 71 -1.05 3.72 -5.09
C VAL A 71 -2.11 4.68 -5.64
N THR A 72 -3.29 4.66 -5.03
CA THR A 72 -4.41 5.53 -5.37
C THR A 72 -4.60 6.54 -4.24
N ALA A 73 -4.66 7.82 -4.57
CA ALA A 73 -4.92 8.92 -3.65
C ALA A 73 -6.19 9.65 -4.07
N GLU A 74 -7.13 9.73 -3.14
CA GLU A 74 -8.38 10.48 -3.27
C GLU A 74 -8.53 11.42 -2.09
N LEU A 75 -9.47 12.36 -2.16
CA LEU A 75 -9.70 13.23 -1.02
C LEU A 75 -10.16 12.39 0.18
N GLY A 76 -9.40 12.44 1.28
CA GLY A 76 -9.69 11.70 2.50
C GLY A 76 -9.29 10.22 2.48
N SER A 77 -8.59 9.73 1.44
CA SER A 77 -8.04 8.37 1.49
C SER A 77 -6.81 8.13 0.63
N LEU A 78 -6.02 7.13 1.04
CA LEU A 78 -4.92 6.54 0.32
C LEU A 78 -5.11 5.02 0.29
N GLU A 79 -4.92 4.41 -0.88
CA GLU A 79 -5.04 2.96 -1.05
C GLU A 79 -3.83 2.40 -1.78
N LEU A 80 -3.33 1.27 -1.31
CA LEU A 80 -2.24 0.51 -1.94
C LEU A 80 -2.78 -0.85 -2.36
N HIS A 81 -2.62 -1.20 -3.64
CA HIS A 81 -2.77 -2.57 -4.13
C HIS A 81 -1.40 -3.13 -4.44
N VAL A 82 -1.01 -4.15 -3.69
CA VAL A 82 0.31 -4.79 -3.77
C VAL A 82 0.17 -6.15 -4.44
N GLY A 83 0.82 -6.35 -5.58
CA GLY A 83 0.86 -7.63 -6.30
C GLY A 83 1.33 -7.49 -7.75
N PRO A 84 1.29 -8.54 -8.57
CA PRO A 84 0.81 -9.86 -8.21
C PRO A 84 1.69 -10.52 -7.15
N LEU A 85 1.05 -11.30 -6.29
CA LEU A 85 1.67 -12.10 -5.23
C LEU A 85 1.42 -13.57 -5.56
N ARG A 86 2.39 -14.42 -5.20
CA ARG A 86 2.21 -15.87 -5.29
C ARG A 86 0.97 -16.31 -4.50
N PRO A 87 0.44 -17.53 -4.71
CA PRO A 87 -0.62 -18.07 -3.86
C PRO A 87 -0.27 -17.99 -2.37
N ARG A 88 -1.24 -17.54 -1.58
CA ARG A 88 -1.16 -17.15 -0.16
C ARG A 88 -0.23 -15.99 0.17
N GLY A 89 0.35 -15.35 -0.84
CA GLY A 89 1.34 -14.30 -0.69
C GLY A 89 0.78 -13.06 0.00
N ALA A 90 -0.52 -12.75 -0.17
CA ALA A 90 -1.16 -11.63 0.51
C ALA A 90 -1.26 -11.89 2.02
N SER A 91 -1.76 -13.06 2.42
CA SER A 91 -1.85 -13.45 3.83
C SER A 91 -0.47 -13.60 4.48
N ASP A 92 0.51 -14.16 3.75
CA ASP A 92 1.88 -14.29 4.24
C ASP A 92 2.54 -12.92 4.44
N LEU A 93 2.28 -11.96 3.53
CA LEU A 93 2.78 -10.59 3.64
C LEU A 93 2.20 -9.88 4.89
N VAL A 94 0.91 -10.07 5.15
CA VAL A 94 0.27 -9.55 6.38
C VAL A 94 0.91 -10.20 7.60
N ALA A 95 1.01 -11.52 7.65
CA ALA A 95 1.60 -12.24 8.79
C ALA A 95 3.06 -11.83 9.07
N ALA A 96 3.84 -11.54 8.04
CA ALA A 96 5.22 -11.09 8.16
C ALA A 96 5.36 -9.67 8.76
N ALA A 97 4.30 -8.87 8.77
CA ALA A 97 4.29 -7.54 9.40
C ALA A 97 4.09 -7.57 10.93
N GLU A 98 4.07 -8.76 11.54
CA GLU A 98 4.02 -8.94 12.99
C GLU A 98 5.34 -8.56 13.66
N LEU A 99 5.28 -7.65 14.65
CA LEU A 99 6.44 -7.23 15.44
C LEU A 99 6.32 -7.69 16.90
N PRO A 100 7.40 -8.26 17.49
CA PRO A 100 7.40 -8.69 18.89
C PRO A 100 7.02 -7.56 19.86
N GLY A 101 5.96 -7.77 20.64
CA GLY A 101 5.48 -6.81 21.65
C GLY A 101 4.68 -5.62 21.09
N VAL A 102 4.54 -5.49 19.78
CA VAL A 102 3.79 -4.41 19.11
C VAL A 102 2.52 -4.95 18.44
N GLY A 103 2.60 -6.14 17.85
CA GLY A 103 1.53 -6.72 17.03
C GLY A 103 1.75 -6.48 15.54
N ASN A 104 0.72 -6.73 14.75
CA ASN A 104 0.75 -6.55 13.30
C ASN A 104 0.73 -5.07 12.92
N VAL A 105 1.79 -4.59 12.27
CA VAL A 105 1.90 -3.16 11.96
C VAL A 105 0.84 -2.71 10.96
N LEU A 106 0.55 -3.49 9.92
CA LEU A 106 -0.41 -3.12 8.88
C LEU A 106 -1.81 -2.96 9.46
N GLU A 107 -2.25 -3.93 10.28
CA GLU A 107 -3.57 -3.91 10.92
C GLU A 107 -3.74 -2.79 11.95
N ARG A 108 -2.63 -2.27 12.49
CA ARG A 108 -2.67 -1.20 13.50
C ARG A 108 -2.81 0.19 12.90
N VAL A 109 -2.28 0.41 11.70
CA VAL A 109 -2.23 1.76 11.09
C VAL A 109 -3.19 1.95 9.93
N ALA A 110 -3.50 0.88 9.19
CA ALA A 110 -4.50 0.90 8.12
C ALA A 110 -5.92 0.74 8.68
N ASP A 111 -6.91 1.30 7.97
CA ASP A 111 -8.32 1.07 8.29
C ASP A 111 -8.82 -0.27 7.73
N GLU A 112 -8.27 -0.68 6.58
CA GLU A 112 -8.57 -1.98 5.96
C GLU A 112 -7.30 -2.62 5.41
N VAL A 113 -7.17 -3.92 5.63
CA VAL A 113 -6.14 -4.79 5.05
C VAL A 113 -6.85 -6.03 4.51
N THR A 114 -6.93 -6.16 3.19
CA THR A 114 -7.74 -7.19 2.52
C THR A 114 -6.90 -7.95 1.51
N PRO A 115 -6.65 -9.26 1.74
CA PRO A 115 -6.21 -10.16 0.70
C PRO A 115 -7.28 -10.27 -0.39
N GLU A 116 -6.89 -10.05 -1.64
CA GLU A 116 -7.76 -10.13 -2.81
C GLU A 116 -7.18 -11.14 -3.79
N ILE A 117 -8.08 -11.78 -4.56
CA ILE A 117 -7.71 -12.60 -5.71
C ILE A 117 -8.00 -11.74 -6.94
N ALA A 118 -7.05 -11.69 -7.89
CA ALA A 118 -7.24 -10.99 -9.15
C ALA A 118 -8.47 -11.53 -9.89
N ASP A 119 -9.07 -10.70 -10.76
CA ASP A 119 -10.28 -11.06 -11.51
C ASP A 119 -10.09 -12.29 -12.44
N ASP A 120 -8.84 -12.56 -12.85
CA ASP A 120 -8.46 -13.74 -13.63
C ASP A 120 -8.29 -15.01 -12.78
N GLY A 121 -8.25 -14.88 -11.45
CA GLY A 121 -8.11 -15.97 -10.50
C GLY A 121 -6.70 -16.54 -10.37
N GLU A 122 -5.70 -15.97 -11.04
CA GLU A 122 -4.35 -16.55 -11.13
C GLU A 122 -3.41 -16.00 -10.05
N ASP A 123 -3.54 -14.71 -9.72
CA ASP A 123 -2.65 -14.02 -8.78
C ASP A 123 -3.38 -13.44 -7.57
N GLU A 124 -2.64 -13.29 -6.46
CA GLU A 124 -3.14 -12.61 -5.26
C GLU A 124 -2.66 -11.16 -5.20
N HIS A 125 -3.47 -10.30 -4.58
CA HIS A 125 -3.12 -8.94 -4.24
C HIS A 125 -3.40 -8.67 -2.76
N LEU A 126 -2.67 -7.72 -2.19
CA LEU A 126 -3.02 -7.15 -0.88
C LEU A 126 -3.50 -5.72 -1.09
N ARG A 127 -4.76 -5.47 -0.77
CA ARG A 127 -5.34 -4.13 -0.69
C ARG A 127 -5.18 -3.57 0.72
N ILE A 128 -4.63 -2.38 0.83
CA ILE A 128 -4.43 -1.66 2.10
C ILE A 128 -5.03 -0.27 1.96
N ARG A 129 -6.02 0.06 2.79
CA ARG A 129 -6.72 1.35 2.75
C ARG A 129 -6.46 2.16 4.01
N LEU A 130 -6.17 3.44 3.82
CA LEU A 130 -6.01 4.44 4.85
C LEU A 130 -7.01 5.58 4.58
N GLY A 131 -7.95 5.77 5.49
CA GLY A 131 -8.87 6.90 5.55
C GLY A 131 -8.33 8.02 6.45
N PHE A 132 -8.71 9.26 6.13
CA PHE A 132 -8.41 10.43 6.93
C PHE A 132 -9.42 11.56 6.67
N PRO A 133 -9.59 12.52 7.60
CA PRO A 133 -10.45 13.68 7.38
C PRO A 133 -9.96 14.50 6.17
N GLY A 134 -10.87 14.84 5.26
CA GLY A 134 -10.59 15.61 4.04
C GLY A 134 -10.79 17.12 4.17
#